data_AF-A0A6V7P5B5-F1
#
_entry.id   AF-A0A6V7P5B5-F1
#
_cell.length_a   1.000
_cell.length_b   1.000
_cell.length_c   1.000
_cell.angle_alpha   90.00
_cell.angle_beta   90.00
_cell.angle_gamma   90.00
#
_symmetry.space_group_name_H-M   'P 1'
#
loop_
_entity.id
_entity.type
_entity.pdbx_description
1 polymer ?
#
loop_
_entity_poly.entity_id
_entity_poly.type
_entity_poly.pdbx_seq_one_letter_code
_entity_poly.pdbx_strand_id
1 'polypeptide(L)'
;MSCLMINDIDAGLGRFGLLSIFAKSKLEKWQETSNWQPDREDIINIVNHMYVKDEISREEVIRVVDTFPNQALDFYGALRSKTYDQAILKWVNDMGGFEKLGEKLLDKRKKGKLPTFSPPKQTVKALLESGHSLVKEQQLINSSRLSKEYMKNIDD
;
A
#
# COMPACT_ATOMS: atom_id res chain seq x y z
N MET A 1 4.09 -13.26 6.22
CA MET A 1 5.48 -13.08 5.76
C MET A 1 5.60 -13.41 4.27
N SER A 2 4.89 -12.71 3.39
CA SER A 2 4.75 -13.16 1.98
C SER A 2 4.78 -12.06 0.91
N CYS A 3 5.14 -10.82 1.23
CA CYS A 3 5.33 -9.78 0.21
C CYS A 3 6.75 -9.19 0.13
N LEU A 4 7.70 -9.63 0.97
CA LEU A 4 9.07 -9.10 0.96
C LEU A 4 10.09 -9.98 0.20
N MET A 5 9.72 -11.16 -0.29
CA MET A 5 10.70 -12.15 -0.81
C MET A 5 10.67 -12.39 -2.33
N ILE A 6 10.03 -11.52 -3.12
CA ILE A 6 9.90 -11.73 -4.58
C ILE A 6 10.93 -10.94 -5.42
N ASN A 7 11.81 -10.14 -4.81
CA ASN A 7 12.77 -9.34 -5.59
C ASN A 7 14.18 -9.93 -5.76
N ASP A 8 14.47 -11.14 -5.28
CA ASP A 8 15.86 -11.65 -5.24
C ASP A 8 16.21 -12.78 -6.24
N ILE A 9 15.35 -13.16 -7.19
CA ILE A 9 15.57 -14.41 -7.96
C ILE A 9 15.73 -14.28 -9.50
N ASP A 10 15.65 -13.10 -10.11
CA ASP A 10 15.72 -13.04 -11.60
C ASP A 10 16.69 -12.01 -12.19
N ALA A 11 17.99 -12.16 -11.89
CA ALA A 11 19.03 -11.60 -12.75
C ALA A 11 20.23 -12.53 -12.82
N GLY A 12 20.04 -13.64 -13.55
CA GLY A 12 21.13 -14.51 -13.98
C GLY A 12 22.26 -13.70 -14.62
N LEU A 13 23.42 -13.74 -13.97
CA LEU A 13 24.72 -14.12 -14.55
C LEU A 13 24.78 -14.12 -16.08
N GLY A 14 25.30 -13.04 -16.66
CA GLY A 14 25.75 -13.08 -18.05
C GLY A 14 25.96 -11.74 -18.73
N ARG A 15 27.20 -11.24 -18.65
CA ARG A 15 27.77 -10.11 -19.44
C ARG A 15 27.46 -8.72 -18.87
N PHE A 16 28.39 -7.79 -19.12
CA PHE A 16 28.42 -6.37 -18.70
C PHE A 16 29.15 -6.03 -17.39
N GLY A 17 30.47 -6.27 -17.35
CA GLY A 17 31.37 -5.70 -16.33
C GLY A 17 31.55 -4.17 -16.40
N LEU A 18 31.07 -3.48 -17.44
CA LEU A 18 31.17 -2.01 -17.58
C LEU A 18 29.88 -1.25 -17.19
N LEU A 19 28.71 -1.90 -17.18
CA LEU A 19 27.47 -1.26 -16.69
C LEU A 19 27.35 -1.27 -15.17
N SER A 20 27.98 -2.23 -14.47
CA SER A 20 27.85 -2.31 -13.01
C SER A 20 28.51 -1.11 -12.30
N ILE A 21 29.64 -0.62 -12.81
CA ILE A 21 30.33 0.54 -12.25
C ILE A 21 29.53 1.83 -12.50
N PHE A 22 28.92 1.97 -13.68
CA PHE A 22 28.10 3.14 -14.01
C PHE A 22 26.77 3.17 -13.23
N ALA A 23 26.12 2.02 -13.06
CA ALA A 23 24.92 1.89 -12.25
C ALA A 23 25.20 2.15 -10.76
N LYS A 24 26.34 1.65 -10.25
CA LYS A 24 26.77 1.83 -8.86
C LYS A 24 27.19 3.28 -8.56
N SER A 25 27.97 3.90 -9.46
CA SER A 25 28.31 5.33 -9.39
C SER A 25 27.08 6.24 -9.45
N LYS A 26 26.09 5.89 -10.28
CA LYS A 26 24.84 6.65 -10.35
C LYS A 26 24.04 6.49 -9.06
N LEU A 27 23.92 5.28 -8.52
CA LEU A 27 23.24 5.01 -7.25
C LEU A 27 23.91 5.71 -6.05
N GLU A 28 25.25 5.68 -5.99
CA GLU A 28 26.04 6.39 -4.97
C GLU A 28 25.83 7.91 -5.08
N LYS A 29 25.82 8.47 -6.29
CA LYS A 29 25.49 9.88 -6.52
C LYS A 29 24.05 10.22 -6.11
N TRP A 30 23.07 9.34 -6.36
CA TRP A 30 21.69 9.53 -5.90
C TRP A 30 21.58 9.50 -4.37
N GLN A 31 22.32 8.63 -3.70
CA GLN A 31 22.39 8.56 -2.23
C GLN A 31 23.06 9.78 -1.60
N GLU A 32 24.06 10.37 -2.27
CA GLU A 32 24.76 11.58 -1.82
C GLU A 32 23.94 12.87 -2.01
N THR A 33 22.99 12.92 -2.95
CA THR A 33 22.38 14.20 -3.38
C THR A 33 20.93 14.45 -2.92
N SER A 34 20.27 13.52 -2.21
CA SER A 34 18.83 13.68 -1.95
C SER A 34 18.47 13.60 -0.48
N ASN A 35 18.82 14.65 0.27
CA ASN A 35 18.21 14.93 1.58
C ASN A 35 16.82 15.59 1.37
N TRP A 36 16.00 15.02 0.49
CA TRP A 36 14.65 15.52 0.19
C TRP A 36 13.69 15.02 1.26
N GLN A 37 13.11 15.96 2.00
CA GLN A 37 12.00 15.73 2.91
C GLN A 37 10.83 16.58 2.38
N PRO A 38 9.71 15.95 1.96
CA PRO A 38 8.57 16.68 1.44
C PRO A 38 8.00 17.59 2.53
N ASP A 39 7.73 18.84 2.18
CA ASP A 39 6.97 19.71 3.07
C ASP A 39 5.49 19.31 3.08
N ARG A 40 4.71 19.82 4.05
CA ARG A 40 3.27 19.54 4.15
C ARG A 40 2.54 19.82 2.83
N GLU A 41 2.88 20.91 2.15
CA GLU A 41 2.26 21.29 0.89
C GLU A 41 2.62 20.31 -0.24
N ASP A 42 3.84 19.78 -0.26
CA ASP A 42 4.26 18.75 -1.22
C ASP A 42 3.44 17.47 -1.01
N ILE A 43 3.24 17.06 0.24
CA ILE A 43 2.42 15.90 0.58
C ILE A 43 0.99 16.11 0.09
N ILE A 44 0.37 17.26 0.36
CA ILE A 44 -0.99 17.57 -0.10
C ILE A 44 -1.08 17.51 -1.62
N ASN A 45 -0.10 18.08 -2.33
CA ASN A 45 -0.10 18.08 -3.79
C ASN A 45 0.04 16.66 -4.37
N ILE A 46 0.91 15.83 -3.80
CA ILE A 46 1.09 14.44 -4.24
C ILE A 46 -0.17 13.63 -3.95
N VAL A 47 -0.72 13.75 -2.74
CA VAL A 47 -1.95 13.02 -2.35
C VAL A 47 -3.15 13.46 -3.19
N ASN A 48 -3.28 14.75 -3.49
CA ASN A 48 -4.30 15.25 -4.39
C ASN A 48 -4.18 14.61 -5.78
N HIS A 49 -2.96 14.51 -6.33
CA HIS A 49 -2.72 13.82 -7.61
C HIS A 49 -3.07 12.32 -7.57
N MET A 50 -2.86 11.65 -6.43
CA MET A 50 -3.23 10.23 -6.27
C MET A 50 -4.74 9.99 -6.36
N TYR A 51 -5.55 10.94 -5.87
CA TYR A 51 -7.01 10.82 -5.80
C TYR A 51 -7.78 11.55 -6.91
N VAL A 52 -7.10 12.13 -7.92
CA VAL A 52 -7.76 12.82 -9.05
C VAL A 52 -8.79 11.93 -9.75
N LYS A 53 -8.48 10.64 -9.92
CA LYS A 53 -9.39 9.66 -10.57
C LYS A 53 -10.59 9.30 -9.71
N ASP A 54 -10.50 9.52 -8.41
CA ASP A 54 -11.51 9.17 -7.43
C ASP A 54 -12.41 10.38 -7.09
N GLU A 55 -12.27 11.50 -7.80
CA GLU A 55 -13.08 12.73 -7.70
C GLU A 55 -13.13 13.36 -6.29
N ILE A 56 -12.08 13.14 -5.49
CA ILE A 56 -11.97 13.71 -4.14
C ILE A 56 -11.53 15.18 -4.25
N SER A 57 -12.22 16.06 -3.53
CA SER A 57 -11.87 17.50 -3.53
C SER A 57 -10.56 17.77 -2.80
N ARG A 58 -9.87 18.86 -3.14
CA ARG A 58 -8.60 19.22 -2.49
C ARG A 58 -8.82 19.50 -1.00
N GLU A 59 -9.93 20.11 -0.63
CA GLU A 59 -10.32 20.40 0.76
C GLU A 59 -10.48 19.11 1.56
N GLU A 60 -10.98 18.05 0.93
CA GLU A 60 -11.10 16.73 1.53
C GLU A 60 -9.75 16.05 1.73
N VAL A 61 -8.86 16.14 0.74
CA VAL A 61 -7.49 15.65 0.85
C VAL A 61 -6.75 16.33 2.00
N ILE A 62 -6.89 17.66 2.12
CA ILE A 62 -6.29 18.42 3.23
C ILE A 62 -6.79 17.89 4.57
N ARG A 63 -8.10 17.63 4.73
CA ARG A 63 -8.64 17.04 5.97
C ARG A 63 -8.04 15.67 6.29
N VAL A 64 -7.85 14.82 5.29
CA VAL A 64 -7.23 13.50 5.48
C VAL A 64 -5.76 13.64 5.92
N VAL A 65 -4.99 14.52 5.29
CA VAL A 65 -3.59 14.77 5.65
C VAL A 65 -3.48 15.38 7.06
N ASP A 66 -4.34 16.33 7.40
CA ASP A 66 -4.35 16.98 8.72
C ASP A 66 -4.77 16.02 9.85
N THR A 67 -5.55 14.98 9.54
CA THR A 67 -5.91 13.94 10.51
C THR A 67 -4.72 13.01 10.82
N PHE A 68 -3.77 12.89 9.88
CA PHE A 68 -2.65 11.95 9.96
C PHE A 68 -1.28 12.61 9.67
N PRO A 69 -0.85 13.60 10.47
CA PRO A 69 0.30 14.45 10.15
C PRO A 69 1.67 13.74 10.19
N ASN A 70 1.79 12.62 10.93
CA ASN A 70 3.05 11.90 11.13
C ASN A 70 3.12 10.59 10.33
N GLN A 71 2.40 10.51 9.20
CA GLN A 71 2.39 9.32 8.35
C GLN A 71 3.25 9.52 7.11
N ALA A 72 3.91 8.45 6.68
CA ALA A 72 4.68 8.44 5.44
C ALA A 72 3.76 8.46 4.20
N LEU A 73 4.30 8.81 3.04
CA LEU A 73 3.52 8.99 1.81
C LEU A 73 2.81 7.69 1.36
N ASP A 74 3.43 6.54 1.60
CA ASP A 74 2.90 5.21 1.32
C ASP A 74 1.62 4.88 2.11
N PHE A 75 1.44 5.47 3.30
CA PHE A 75 0.23 5.34 4.10
C PHE A 75 -1.02 5.75 3.31
N TYR A 76 -0.96 6.87 2.58
CA TYR A 76 -2.10 7.34 1.77
C TYR A 76 -2.41 6.39 0.61
N GLY A 77 -1.39 5.76 0.03
CA GLY A 77 -1.58 4.66 -0.92
C GLY A 77 -2.29 3.45 -0.28
N ALA A 78 -1.91 3.10 0.95
CA ALA A 78 -2.52 2.01 1.70
C ALA A 78 -4.00 2.28 2.05
N LEU A 79 -4.39 3.53 2.35
CA LEU A 79 -5.79 3.92 2.57
C LEU A 79 -6.66 3.55 1.37
N ARG A 80 -6.17 3.88 0.17
CA ARG A 80 -6.86 3.60 -1.09
C ARG A 80 -7.02 2.09 -1.29
N SER A 81 -5.96 1.32 -1.12
CA SER A 81 -5.98 -0.15 -1.25
C SER A 81 -6.94 -0.81 -0.25
N LYS A 82 -6.97 -0.36 1.01
CA LYS A 82 -7.87 -0.90 2.04
C LYS A 82 -9.34 -0.74 1.67
N THR A 83 -9.70 0.37 1.02
CA THR A 83 -11.07 0.59 0.54
C THR A 83 -11.44 -0.37 -0.60
N TYR A 84 -10.48 -0.70 -1.48
CA TYR A 84 -10.68 -1.74 -2.49
C TYR A 84 -10.84 -3.13 -1.85
N ASP A 85 -10.03 -3.45 -0.84
CA ASP A 85 -10.11 -4.74 -0.14
C ASP A 85 -11.49 -4.94 0.49
N GLN A 86 -12.07 -3.90 1.10
CA GLN A 86 -13.44 -3.95 1.64
C GLN A 86 -14.49 -4.20 0.55
N ALA A 87 -14.36 -3.55 -0.60
CA ALA A 87 -15.27 -3.75 -1.73
C ALA A 87 -15.13 -5.16 -2.34
N ILE A 88 -13.90 -5.67 -2.44
CA ILE A 88 -13.63 -7.04 -2.87
C ILE A 88 -14.24 -8.03 -1.89
N LEU A 89 -14.07 -7.81 -0.58
CA LEU A 89 -14.65 -8.68 0.45
C LEU A 89 -16.19 -8.74 0.33
N LYS A 90 -16.84 -7.58 0.17
CA LYS A 90 -18.29 -7.53 -0.05
C LYS A 90 -18.68 -8.28 -1.32
N TRP A 91 -17.96 -8.06 -2.42
CA TRP A 91 -18.20 -8.74 -3.70
C TRP A 91 -18.03 -10.26 -3.61
N VAL A 92 -17.01 -10.75 -2.90
CA VAL A 92 -16.80 -12.18 -2.65
C VAL A 92 -17.97 -12.78 -1.85
N ASN A 93 -18.43 -12.07 -0.82
CA ASN A 93 -19.57 -12.49 -0.02
C ASN A 93 -20.86 -12.56 -0.86
N ASP A 94 -21.13 -11.52 -1.66
CA ASP A 94 -22.29 -11.46 -2.56
C ASP A 94 -22.27 -12.59 -3.61
N MET A 95 -21.10 -13.02 -4.04
CA MET A 95 -20.95 -14.17 -4.94
C MET A 95 -21.15 -15.54 -4.27
N GLY A 96 -21.47 -15.60 -2.99
CA GLY A 96 -21.75 -16.85 -2.27
C GLY A 96 -20.56 -17.40 -1.49
N GLY A 97 -19.67 -16.51 -1.05
CA GLY A 97 -18.56 -16.83 -0.15
C GLY A 97 -17.30 -17.34 -0.84
N PHE A 98 -16.26 -17.52 -0.05
CA PHE A 98 -14.94 -17.94 -0.52
C PHE A 98 -14.95 -19.33 -1.16
N GLU A 99 -15.78 -20.25 -0.67
CA GLU A 99 -15.85 -21.65 -1.13
C GLU A 99 -16.27 -21.75 -2.60
N LYS A 100 -17.28 -20.96 -3.00
CA LYS A 100 -17.87 -21.00 -4.34
C LYS A 100 -17.20 -20.05 -5.33
N LEU A 101 -16.22 -19.26 -4.87
CA LEU A 101 -15.53 -18.26 -5.66
C LEU A 101 -14.75 -18.89 -6.82
N GLY A 102 -13.97 -19.94 -6.53
CA GLY A 102 -13.13 -20.61 -7.52
C GLY A 102 -13.94 -21.22 -8.66
N GLU A 103 -14.97 -21.99 -8.33
CA GLU A 103 -15.87 -22.61 -9.31
C GLU A 103 -16.56 -21.55 -10.19
N LYS A 104 -17.12 -20.49 -9.58
CA LYS A 104 -17.80 -19.42 -10.32
C LYS A 104 -16.87 -18.62 -11.22
N LEU A 105 -15.63 -18.40 -10.82
CA LEU A 105 -14.64 -17.70 -11.67
C LEU A 105 -14.20 -18.57 -12.84
N LEU A 106 -13.93 -19.86 -12.61
CA LEU A 106 -13.51 -20.81 -13.64
C LEU A 106 -14.64 -21.11 -14.65
N ASP A 107 -15.87 -21.31 -14.17
CA ASP A 107 -17.03 -21.56 -15.04
C ASP A 107 -17.40 -20.34 -15.89
N LYS A 108 -17.25 -19.13 -15.34
CA LYS A 108 -17.49 -17.89 -16.09
C LYS A 108 -16.39 -17.60 -17.12
N ARG A 109 -15.15 -18.01 -16.86
CA ARG A 109 -14.07 -17.96 -17.86
C ARG A 109 -14.39 -18.86 -19.07
N LYS A 110 -14.92 -20.07 -18.83
CA LYS A 110 -15.36 -20.99 -19.90
C LYS A 110 -16.56 -20.44 -20.69
N LYS A 111 -17.47 -19.73 -20.03
CA LYS A 111 -18.66 -19.09 -20.64
C LYS A 111 -18.36 -17.71 -21.28
N GLY A 112 -17.11 -17.26 -21.28
CA GLY A 112 -16.64 -16.09 -22.04
C GLY A 112 -16.89 -14.71 -21.43
N LYS A 113 -17.65 -14.58 -20.31
CA LYS A 113 -17.89 -13.28 -19.67
C LYS A 113 -17.46 -13.29 -18.20
N LEU A 114 -16.27 -12.75 -17.95
CA LEU A 114 -15.75 -12.54 -16.61
C LEU A 114 -16.59 -11.48 -15.87
N PRO A 115 -16.82 -11.64 -14.56
CA PRO A 115 -17.45 -10.60 -13.77
C PRO A 115 -16.58 -9.34 -13.77
N THR A 116 -17.14 -8.23 -14.24
CA THR A 116 -16.47 -6.94 -14.21
C THR A 116 -16.61 -6.35 -12.82
N PHE A 117 -15.47 -6.18 -12.13
CA PHE A 117 -15.44 -5.43 -10.88
C PHE A 117 -15.58 -3.94 -11.18
N SER A 118 -16.64 -3.32 -10.66
CA SER A 118 -16.78 -1.87 -10.71
C SER A 118 -16.03 -1.28 -9.52
N PRO A 119 -15.05 -0.39 -9.73
CA PRO A 119 -14.32 0.21 -8.64
C PRO A 119 -15.29 0.98 -7.73
N PRO A 120 -15.21 0.80 -6.40
CA PRO A 120 -16.03 1.55 -5.46
C PRO A 120 -15.70 3.05 -5.56
N LYS A 121 -16.71 3.91 -5.43
CA LYS A 121 -16.49 5.34 -5.25
C LYS A 121 -15.81 5.57 -3.90
N GLN A 122 -14.62 6.16 -3.92
CA GLN A 122 -13.94 6.53 -2.69
C GLN A 122 -14.71 7.63 -2.00
N THR A 123 -14.86 7.51 -0.68
CA THR A 123 -15.45 8.57 0.14
C THR A 123 -14.48 8.91 1.25
N VAL A 124 -14.42 10.18 1.63
CA VAL A 124 -13.52 10.64 2.71
C VAL A 124 -13.79 9.92 4.02
N LYS A 125 -15.06 9.63 4.31
CA LYS A 125 -15.44 8.87 5.49
C LYS A 125 -14.78 7.48 5.51
N ALA A 126 -14.81 6.77 4.38
CA ALA A 126 -14.17 5.44 4.28
C ALA A 126 -12.65 5.52 4.39
N LEU A 127 -12.02 6.58 3.85
CA LEU A 127 -10.59 6.82 3.98
C LEU A 127 -10.19 7.09 5.44
N LEU A 128 -10.93 7.93 6.15
CA LEU A 128 -10.68 8.24 7.56
C LEU A 128 -10.86 7.00 8.45
N GLU A 129 -11.93 6.23 8.25
CA GLU A 129 -12.18 4.97 8.95
C GLU A 129 -11.04 3.96 8.73
N SER A 130 -10.63 3.81 7.46
CA SER A 130 -9.49 2.95 7.08
C SER A 130 -8.18 3.43 7.72
N GLY A 131 -7.96 4.74 7.77
CA GLY A 131 -6.77 5.34 8.36
C GLY A 131 -6.67 5.10 9.86
N HIS A 132 -7.77 5.31 10.60
CA HIS A 132 -7.80 5.00 12.03
C HIS A 132 -7.55 3.51 12.32
N SER A 133 -8.11 2.61 11.50
CA SER A 133 -7.84 1.17 11.60
C SER A 133 -6.36 0.86 11.40
N LEU A 134 -5.72 1.43 10.37
CA LEU A 134 -4.31 1.19 10.07
C LEU A 134 -3.37 1.75 11.14
N VAL A 135 -3.63 2.96 11.63
CA VAL A 135 -2.82 3.55 12.72
C VAL A 135 -2.92 2.70 13.99
N LYS A 136 -4.11 2.18 14.30
CA LYS A 136 -4.31 1.27 15.44
C LYS A 136 -3.55 -0.03 15.25
N GLU A 137 -3.60 -0.63 14.06
CA GLU A 137 -2.80 -1.83 13.72
C GLU A 137 -1.30 -1.57 13.88
N GLN A 138 -0.80 -0.43 13.40
CA GLN A 138 0.60 -0.03 13.55
C GLN A 138 1.02 0.09 15.02
N GLN A 139 0.17 0.70 15.86
CA GLN A 139 0.42 0.82 17.30
C GLN A 139 0.48 -0.54 17.99
N LEU A 140 -0.40 -1.48 17.62
CA LEU A 140 -0.41 -2.84 18.17
C LEU A 140 0.84 -3.64 17.76
N ILE A 141 1.30 -3.50 16.52
CA ILE A 141 2.53 -4.14 16.05
C ILE A 141 3.73 -3.58 16.81
N ASN A 142 3.80 -2.25 16.95
CA ASN A 142 4.88 -1.59 17.66
C ASN A 142 4.92 -1.99 19.14
N SER A 143 3.78 -2.01 19.84
CA SER A 143 3.72 -2.44 21.24
C SER A 143 4.11 -3.91 21.40
N SER A 144 3.62 -4.80 20.53
CA SER A 144 4.00 -6.21 20.53
C SER A 144 5.51 -6.42 20.31
N ARG A 145 6.13 -5.65 19.40
CA ARG A 145 7.57 -5.69 19.14
C ARG A 145 8.36 -5.26 20.37
N LEU A 146 7.98 -4.14 20.98
CA LEU A 146 8.64 -3.64 22.19
C LEU A 146 8.56 -4.66 23.33
N SER A 147 7.39 -5.24 23.60
CA SER A 147 7.25 -6.27 24.65
C SER A 147 8.19 -7.46 24.43
N LYS A 148 8.36 -7.93 23.18
CA LYS A 148 9.30 -9.01 22.86
C LYS A 148 10.76 -8.62 23.08
N GLU A 149 11.14 -7.39 22.74
CA GLU A 149 12.49 -6.87 22.98
C GLU A 149 12.79 -6.79 24.49
N TYR A 150 11.84 -6.32 25.30
CA TYR A 150 12.01 -6.30 26.77
C TYR A 150 12.12 -7.69 27.37
N MET A 151 11.28 -8.65 26.95
CA MET A 151 11.32 -10.01 27.47
C MET A 151 12.62 -10.75 27.12
N LYS A 152 13.19 -10.48 25.94
CA LYS A 152 14.46 -11.10 25.52
C LYS A 152 15.65 -10.66 26.39
N ASN A 153 15.60 -9.45 26.93
CA ASN A 153 16.65 -8.90 27.78
C ASN A 153 16.50 -9.25 29.27
N ILE A 154 15.55 -10.13 29.64
CA ILE A 154 15.34 -10.60 31.02
C ILE A 154 16.01 -11.97 31.27
N ASP A 155 16.38 -12.69 30.21
CA ASP A 155 17.03 -14.02 30.29
C ASP A 155 18.58 -13.96 30.24
N ASP A 156 19.18 -12.76 30.25
CA ASP A 156 20.64 -12.49 30.36
C ASP A 156 20.98 -11.87 31.74
#